data_AF-A0A351FP43-F1
#
_entry.id   AF-A0A351FP43-F1
#
_cell.length_a   1.000
_cell.length_b   1.000
_cell.length_c   1.000
_cell.angle_alpha   90.00
_cell.angle_beta   90.00
_cell.angle_gamma   90.00
#
_symmetry.space_group_name_H-M   'P 1'
#
loop_
_entity.id
_entity.type
_entity.pdbx_description
1 polymer ?
#
loop_
_entity_poly.entity_id
_entity_poly.type
_entity_poly.pdbx_seq_one_letter_code
_entity_poly.pdbx_strand_id
1 'polypeptide(L)'
;KGTETGELKVSRFQAGDGEDRHEICPADLNSMIRAIEQLGGGYAEVMEAIHAAKKQGDLQARVVVDAIPRTRRRYERNADADVSEESESPHFQSANPIPEMFSNKLDEEENKKEGQKRPRLEEDGSSEGGFLSTMGEWFGR
;
A
#
# COMPACT_ATOMS: atom_id res chain seq x y z
N LYS A 1 10.49 -27.63 -24.04
CA LYS A 1 11.75 -27.46 -24.81
C LYS A 1 11.41 -26.95 -26.21
N GLY A 2 12.30 -26.16 -26.82
CA GLY A 2 12.09 -25.64 -28.17
C GLY A 2 12.13 -26.74 -29.24
N THR A 3 11.30 -26.62 -30.27
CA THR A 3 11.38 -27.40 -31.51
C THR A 3 12.49 -26.86 -32.40
N GLU A 4 12.85 -27.61 -33.45
CA GLU A 4 13.83 -27.15 -34.46
C GLU A 4 13.38 -25.88 -35.20
N THR A 5 12.07 -25.61 -35.22
CA THR A 5 11.44 -24.42 -35.81
C THR A 5 11.46 -23.19 -34.89
N GLY A 6 11.93 -23.33 -33.64
CA GLY A 6 11.94 -22.25 -32.65
C GLY A 6 10.61 -22.06 -31.92
N GLU A 7 9.71 -23.05 -31.96
CA GLU A 7 8.44 -23.06 -31.26
C GLU A 7 8.55 -23.83 -29.94
N LEU A 8 7.64 -23.58 -29.00
CA LEU A 8 7.55 -24.30 -27.74
C LEU A 8 6.51 -25.42 -27.84
N LYS A 9 6.96 -26.64 -27.55
CA LYS A 9 6.06 -27.77 -27.29
C LYS A 9 5.73 -27.84 -25.81
N VAL A 10 4.46 -27.69 -25.48
CA VAL A 10 3.89 -27.88 -24.13
C VAL A 10 3.13 -29.20 -24.10
N SER A 11 3.33 -30.01 -23.07
CA SER A 11 2.70 -31.32 -22.95
C SER A 11 2.21 -31.55 -21.53
N ARG A 12 0.98 -32.06 -21.40
CA ARG A 12 0.39 -32.50 -20.14
C ARG A 12 0.21 -34.01 -20.19
N PHE A 13 0.89 -34.67 -19.26
CA PHE A 13 0.77 -36.11 -19.03
C PHE A 13 -0.23 -36.35 -17.90
N GLN A 14 -1.23 -37.21 -18.13
CA GLN A 14 -2.17 -37.62 -17.09
C GLN A 14 -1.86 -39.06 -16.67
N ALA A 15 -1.92 -39.32 -15.37
CA ALA A 15 -1.76 -40.69 -14.86
C ALA A 15 -3.05 -41.49 -15.12
N GLY A 16 -2.92 -42.69 -15.69
CA GLY A 16 -4.04 -43.61 -15.97
C GLY A 16 -4.31 -43.77 -17.47
N ASP A 17 -5.57 -44.05 -17.83
CA ASP A 17 -6.04 -44.26 -19.22
C ASP A 17 -6.32 -42.95 -19.98
N GLY A 18 -5.88 -41.80 -19.45
CA GLY A 18 -6.05 -40.51 -20.11
C GLY A 18 -5.07 -40.34 -21.27
N GLU A 19 -5.53 -39.77 -22.39
CA GLU A 19 -4.65 -39.43 -23.50
C GLU A 19 -3.74 -38.25 -23.15
N ASP A 20 -2.45 -38.39 -23.46
CA ASP A 20 -1.47 -37.31 -23.35
C ASP A 20 -1.81 -36.17 -24.32
N ARG A 21 -1.96 -34.96 -23.79
CA ARG A 21 -2.27 -33.78 -24.59
C ARG A 21 -1.03 -32.93 -24.78
N HIS A 22 -0.84 -32.42 -25.99
CA HIS A 22 0.25 -31.52 -26.30
C HIS A 22 -0.20 -30.42 -27.25
N GLU A 23 0.47 -29.28 -27.14
CA GLU A 23 0.24 -28.11 -27.97
C GLU A 23 1.58 -27.50 -28.38
N ILE A 24 1.63 -26.99 -29.62
CA ILE A 24 2.78 -26.27 -30.14
C ILE A 24 2.39 -24.80 -30.23
N CYS A 25 3.19 -23.94 -29.62
CA CYS A 25 2.94 -22.51 -29.56
C CYS A 25 4.24 -21.73 -29.81
N PRO A 26 4.18 -20.45 -30.20
CA PRO A 26 5.39 -19.65 -30.38
C PRO A 26 6.18 -19.50 -29.08
N ALA A 27 7.49 -19.20 -29.20
CA ALA A 27 8.40 -19.06 -28.06
C ALA A 27 8.29 -17.71 -27.32
N ASP A 28 7.06 -17.31 -26.99
CA ASP A 28 6.76 -16.16 -26.18
C ASP A 28 6.01 -16.55 -24.89
N LEU A 29 6.18 -15.72 -23.86
CA LEU A 29 5.63 -16.00 -22.53
C LEU A 29 4.10 -16.07 -22.54
N ASN A 30 3.44 -15.24 -23.36
CA ASN A 30 1.97 -15.16 -23.40
C ASN A 30 1.38 -16.43 -24.03
N SER A 31 1.90 -16.83 -25.18
CA SER A 31 1.48 -18.07 -25.85
C SER A 31 1.75 -19.31 -25.00
N MET A 32 2.88 -19.35 -24.29
CA MET A 32 3.17 -20.47 -23.37
C MET A 32 2.13 -20.56 -22.24
N ILE A 33 1.76 -19.43 -21.62
CA ILE A 33 0.75 -19.41 -20.55
C ILE A 33 -0.61 -19.89 -21.08
N ARG A 34 -1.02 -19.41 -22.26
CA ARG A 34 -2.27 -19.83 -22.91
C ARG A 34 -2.28 -21.31 -23.26
N ALA A 35 -1.17 -21.84 -23.78
CA ALA A 35 -1.06 -23.27 -24.08
C ALA A 35 -1.16 -24.14 -22.81
N ILE A 36 -0.61 -23.67 -21.68
CA ILE A 36 -0.79 -24.36 -20.38
C ILE A 36 -2.26 -24.35 -19.96
N GLU A 37 -2.94 -23.21 -20.06
CA GLU A 37 -4.37 -23.09 -19.75
C GLU A 37 -5.23 -23.98 -20.65
N GLN A 38 -4.95 -24.03 -21.95
CA GLN A 38 -5.65 -24.84 -22.95
C GLN A 38 -5.54 -26.35 -22.64
N LEU A 39 -4.37 -26.78 -22.14
CA LEU A 39 -4.14 -28.14 -21.65
C LEU A 39 -4.79 -28.39 -20.28
N GLY A 40 -5.38 -27.38 -19.66
CA GLY A 40 -6.05 -27.41 -18.36
C GLY A 40 -5.11 -27.33 -17.17
N GLY A 41 -3.93 -26.76 -17.35
CA GLY A 41 -3.03 -26.36 -16.26
C GLY A 41 -3.47 -25.04 -15.64
N GLY A 42 -3.10 -24.83 -14.38
CA GLY A 42 -3.44 -23.63 -13.62
C GLY A 42 -2.21 -22.80 -13.25
N TYR A 43 -2.40 -21.97 -12.25
CA TYR A 43 -1.35 -21.07 -11.75
C TYR A 43 -0.08 -21.81 -11.32
N ALA A 44 -0.21 -22.96 -10.64
CA ALA A 44 0.93 -23.71 -10.14
C ALA A 44 1.83 -24.19 -11.29
N GLU A 45 1.25 -24.75 -12.34
CA GLU A 45 1.96 -25.24 -13.52
C GLU A 45 2.63 -24.09 -14.29
N VAL A 46 1.95 -22.94 -14.40
CA VAL A 46 2.53 -21.73 -15.01
C VAL A 46 3.74 -21.25 -14.22
N MET A 47 3.64 -21.19 -12.91
CA MET A 47 4.73 -20.74 -12.04
C MET A 47 5.92 -21.70 -12.06
N GLU A 48 5.65 -23.00 -12.09
CA GLU A 48 6.69 -24.02 -12.25
C GLU A 48 7.43 -23.85 -13.58
N ALA A 49 6.70 -23.68 -14.69
CA ALA A 49 7.29 -23.46 -16.01
C ALA A 49 8.17 -22.21 -16.06
N ILE A 50 7.70 -21.09 -15.50
CA ILE A 50 8.47 -19.83 -15.43
C ILE A 50 9.73 -19.99 -14.59
N HIS A 51 9.64 -20.66 -13.43
CA HIS A 51 10.80 -20.93 -12.59
C HIS A 51 11.81 -21.86 -13.27
N ALA A 52 11.34 -22.89 -13.96
CA ALA A 52 12.18 -23.80 -14.73
C ALA A 52 12.93 -23.06 -15.84
N ALA A 53 12.23 -22.23 -16.63
CA ALA A 53 12.84 -21.42 -17.69
C ALA A 53 13.89 -20.44 -17.15
N LYS A 54 13.62 -19.78 -16.01
CA LYS A 54 14.59 -18.91 -15.36
C LYS A 54 15.81 -19.68 -14.85
N LYS A 55 15.62 -20.87 -14.27
CA LYS A 55 16.71 -21.73 -13.79
C LYS A 55 17.60 -22.23 -14.93
N GLN A 56 17.01 -22.50 -16.09
CA GLN A 56 17.73 -22.93 -17.30
C GLN A 56 18.43 -21.77 -18.03
N GLY A 57 18.10 -20.52 -17.69
CA GLY A 57 18.67 -19.33 -18.32
C GLY A 57 17.96 -18.89 -19.60
N ASP A 58 16.87 -19.58 -19.97
CA ASP A 58 16.05 -19.26 -21.14
C ASP A 58 15.26 -17.95 -20.96
N LEU A 59 15.04 -17.54 -19.70
CA LEU A 59 14.35 -16.30 -19.34
C LEU A 59 15.31 -15.30 -18.68
N GLN A 60 15.73 -14.26 -19.42
CA GLN A 60 16.61 -13.19 -18.94
C GLN A 60 15.89 -12.11 -18.10
N ALA A 61 14.64 -12.36 -17.69
CA ALA A 61 13.82 -11.41 -16.95
C ALA A 61 13.86 -11.67 -15.43
N ARG A 62 13.66 -10.59 -14.66
CA ARG A 62 13.42 -10.70 -13.21
C ARG A 62 11.99 -11.18 -12.97
N VAL A 63 11.85 -12.44 -12.58
CA VAL A 63 10.60 -12.98 -12.04
C VAL A 63 10.47 -12.58 -10.57
N VAL A 64 9.40 -11.88 -10.21
CA VAL A 64 9.02 -11.49 -8.85
C VAL A 64 7.52 -11.78 -8.69
N VAL A 65 7.16 -12.43 -7.58
CA VAL A 65 5.77 -12.70 -7.20
C VAL A 65 5.42 -11.77 -6.04
N ASP A 66 4.22 -11.20 -6.04
CA ASP A 66 3.73 -10.30 -4.99
C ASP A 66 4.69 -9.15 -4.67
N ALA A 67 5.18 -8.48 -5.72
CA ALA A 67 6.10 -7.36 -5.57
C ALA A 67 5.43 -6.18 -4.85
N ILE A 68 5.65 -6.06 -3.54
CA ILE A 68 5.29 -4.86 -2.78
C ILE A 68 6.21 -3.71 -3.21
N PRO A 69 5.67 -2.50 -3.47
CA PRO A 69 6.52 -1.35 -3.78
C PRO A 69 7.51 -1.10 -2.65
N ARG A 70 8.78 -0.89 -3.00
CA ARG A 70 9.79 -0.53 -2.01
C ARG A 70 9.44 0.85 -1.46
N THR A 71 9.12 0.94 -0.17
CA THR A 71 9.03 2.20 0.60
C THR A 71 10.42 2.85 0.66
N ARG A 72 10.84 3.48 -0.44
CA ARG A 72 12.02 4.35 -0.52
C ARG A 72 11.67 5.64 -1.24
N ARG A 73 10.47 6.19 -1.00
CA ARG A 73 10.21 7.60 -1.29
C ARG A 73 11.01 8.41 -0.28
N ARG A 74 12.13 9.02 -0.70
CA ARG A 74 12.77 10.10 0.06
C ARG A 74 12.03 11.38 -0.29
N TYR A 75 11.36 11.96 0.70
CA TYR A 75 10.83 13.31 0.59
C TYR A 75 11.94 14.26 1.04
N GLU A 76 12.69 14.81 0.10
CA GLU A 76 13.61 15.90 0.37
C GLU A 76 12.79 17.20 0.40
N ARG A 77 12.32 17.57 1.60
CA ARG A 77 11.57 18.84 1.80
C ARG A 77 12.51 20.05 1.83
N ASN A 78 13.81 19.84 2.07
CA ASN A 78 14.78 20.92 2.26
C ASN A 78 16.01 20.67 1.36
N ALA A 79 15.88 20.94 0.07
CA ALA A 79 17.03 21.33 -0.75
C ALA A 79 16.81 22.83 -1.03
N ASP A 80 17.74 23.65 -0.56
CA ASP A 80 17.79 25.12 -0.72
C ASP A 80 16.90 25.95 0.22
N ALA A 81 17.33 26.05 1.47
CA ALA A 81 17.02 27.22 2.32
C ALA A 81 18.21 27.49 3.25
N ASP A 82 19.37 27.81 2.65
CA ASP A 82 20.41 28.59 3.33
C ASP A 82 20.10 30.07 3.11
N VAL A 83 19.15 30.58 3.87
CA VAL A 83 18.95 32.01 4.10
C VAL A 83 18.78 32.18 5.60
N SER A 84 19.82 32.75 6.21
CA SER A 84 19.84 33.17 7.60
C SER A 84 18.67 34.08 7.97
N GLU A 85 18.39 34.08 9.27
CA GLU A 85 17.72 35.10 10.09
C GLU A 85 16.32 34.73 10.65
N GLU A 86 16.33 34.56 11.97
CA GLU A 86 15.31 34.95 12.94
C GLU A 86 13.81 34.84 12.56
N SER A 87 13.15 33.88 13.22
CA SER A 87 11.75 33.95 13.69
C SER A 87 10.71 34.62 12.79
N GLU A 88 10.10 33.86 11.88
CA GLU A 88 8.70 34.07 11.53
C GLU A 88 8.10 32.78 10.94
N SER A 89 7.05 32.27 11.58
CA SER A 89 6.26 31.13 11.12
C SER A 89 5.83 31.38 9.66
N PRO A 90 6.10 30.48 8.70
CA PRO A 90 5.76 30.73 7.30
C PRO A 90 4.24 30.83 7.17
N HIS A 91 3.75 32.03 6.91
CA HIS A 91 2.34 32.29 6.70
C HIS A 91 1.97 31.75 5.31
N PHE A 92 1.50 30.50 5.27
CA PHE A 92 1.00 29.88 4.04
C PHE A 92 -0.27 30.60 3.57
N GLN A 93 -0.15 31.39 2.50
CA GLN A 93 -1.33 31.96 1.83
C GLN A 93 -1.89 30.94 0.83
N SER A 94 -2.98 30.29 1.18
CA SER A 94 -3.73 29.43 0.27
C SER A 94 -4.40 30.26 -0.82
N ALA A 95 -4.26 29.87 -2.08
CA ALA A 95 -4.89 30.55 -3.23
C ALA A 95 -6.45 30.54 -3.17
N ASN A 96 -7.02 29.69 -2.32
CA ASN A 96 -8.44 29.62 -2.05
C ASN A 96 -8.72 30.21 -0.66
N PRO A 97 -9.83 30.96 -0.48
CA PRO A 97 -10.22 31.44 0.83
C PRO A 97 -10.43 30.24 1.77
N ILE A 98 -9.84 30.31 2.96
CA ILE A 98 -10.06 29.31 4.00
C ILE A 98 -11.55 29.39 4.39
N PRO A 99 -12.30 28.28 4.34
CA PRO A 99 -13.70 28.30 4.76
C PRO A 99 -13.83 28.79 6.21
N GLU A 100 -14.87 29.58 6.50
CA GLU A 100 -15.19 30.17 7.82
C GLU A 100 -15.22 29.15 8.98
N MET A 101 -15.28 27.84 8.71
CA MET A 101 -15.17 26.79 9.74
C MET A 101 -13.74 26.56 10.28
N PHE A 102 -12.71 27.09 9.63
CA PHE A 102 -11.30 26.85 10.00
C PHE A 102 -10.57 28.11 10.51
N SER A 103 -11.28 29.23 10.69
CA SER A 103 -10.72 30.39 11.39
C SER A 103 -10.57 30.06 12.89
N ASN A 104 -9.37 30.26 13.41
CA ASN A 104 -9.03 29.99 14.81
C ASN A 104 -9.80 30.93 15.74
N LYS A 105 -10.99 30.51 16.18
CA LYS A 105 -11.80 31.20 17.19
C LYS A 105 -11.15 31.24 18.60
N LEU A 106 -9.96 30.65 18.74
CA LEU A 106 -9.19 30.61 19.98
C LEU A 106 -8.42 31.91 20.22
N ASP A 107 -8.00 32.62 19.17
CA ASP A 107 -7.25 33.87 19.28
C ASP A 107 -8.15 35.04 19.75
N GLU A 108 -9.47 34.92 19.58
CA GLU A 108 -10.46 35.90 20.06
C GLU A 108 -10.72 35.79 21.57
N GLU A 109 -10.44 34.65 22.21
CA GLU A 109 -10.71 34.45 23.64
C GLU A 109 -9.56 34.88 24.57
N GLU A 110 -8.32 34.96 24.08
CA GLU A 110 -7.19 35.42 24.90
C GLU A 110 -7.27 36.94 25.19
N ASN A 111 -7.76 37.73 24.25
CA ASN A 111 -7.88 39.18 24.40
C ASN A 111 -9.07 39.65 25.29
N LYS A 112 -9.87 38.71 25.83
CA LYS A 112 -11.01 38.99 26.72
C LYS A 112 -10.80 38.54 28.17
N LYS A 113 -9.65 37.94 28.51
CA LYS A 113 -9.36 37.41 29.86
C LYS A 113 -8.47 38.32 30.72
N GLU A 114 -8.29 39.59 30.35
CA GLU A 114 -7.94 40.64 31.33
C GLU A 114 -9.21 41.14 32.03
N GLY A 115 -9.55 40.51 33.15
CA GLY A 115 -10.56 41.10 34.05
C GLY A 115 -11.58 40.14 34.62
N GLN A 116 -11.16 39.05 35.25
CA GLN A 116 -11.98 38.50 36.33
C GLN A 116 -11.16 37.71 37.35
N LYS A 117 -10.81 38.37 38.46
CA LYS A 117 -10.40 37.69 39.69
C LYS A 117 -11.59 36.87 40.22
N ARG A 118 -11.42 35.56 40.35
CA ARG A 118 -12.32 34.69 41.13
C ARG A 118 -11.55 34.06 42.29
N PRO A 119 -12.20 33.89 43.45
CA PRO A 119 -11.53 33.63 44.72
C PRO A 119 -11.00 32.20 44.82
N ARG A 120 -9.93 32.07 45.60
CA ARG A 120 -9.28 30.83 46.04
C ARG A 120 -10.30 29.90 46.72
N LEU A 121 -10.45 28.69 46.21
CA LEU A 121 -11.10 27.57 46.90
C LEU A 121 -10.18 26.35 46.82
N GLU A 122 -10.07 25.65 47.95
CA GLU A 122 -9.07 24.65 48.30
C GLU A 122 -9.19 23.33 47.53
N GLU A 123 -8.08 22.59 47.53
CA GLU A 123 -7.92 21.25 46.97
C GLU A 123 -8.79 20.21 47.69
N ASP A 124 -9.60 19.45 46.94
CA ASP A 124 -9.93 18.08 47.29
C ASP A 124 -9.95 17.16 46.07
N GLY A 125 -9.24 16.04 46.21
CA GLY A 125 -9.04 15.07 45.15
C GLY A 125 -10.25 14.15 44.94
N SER A 126 -10.49 13.78 43.68
CA SER A 126 -10.86 12.41 43.29
C SER A 126 -11.00 12.38 41.77
N SER A 127 -9.96 11.86 41.11
CA SER A 127 -9.99 11.47 39.71
C SER A 127 -10.65 10.10 39.60
N GLU A 128 -11.93 10.03 39.23
CA GLU A 128 -12.52 8.78 38.71
C GLU A 128 -13.80 9.07 37.91
N GLY A 129 -13.71 8.86 36.60
CA GLY A 129 -14.83 9.03 35.68
C GLY A 129 -14.41 9.03 34.21
N GLY A 130 -13.41 8.23 33.85
CA GLY A 130 -12.91 8.09 32.49
C GLY A 130 -13.60 6.94 31.75
N PHE A 131 -14.11 7.25 30.55
CA PHE A 131 -14.35 6.43 29.35
C PHE A 131 -15.12 5.08 29.43
N LEU A 132 -15.15 4.38 30.55
CA LEU A 132 -15.75 3.05 30.66
C LEU A 132 -17.22 3.07 31.10
N SER A 133 -17.73 4.21 31.56
CA SER A 133 -19.15 4.38 31.92
C SER A 133 -20.08 4.27 30.72
N THR A 134 -19.60 4.66 29.52
CA THR A 134 -20.43 4.77 28.31
C THR A 134 -20.44 3.49 27.45
N MET A 135 -19.60 2.49 27.75
CA MET A 135 -19.59 1.20 27.02
C MET A 135 -20.57 0.15 27.60
N GLY A 136 -21.10 0.38 28.81
CA GLY A 136 -22.01 -0.55 29.47
C GLY A 136 -23.43 -0.63 28.86
N GLU A 137 -23.84 0.38 28.09
CA GLU A 137 -25.19 0.44 27.52
C GLU A 137 -25.33 -0.23 26.14
N TRP A 138 -24.24 -0.74 25.54
CA TRP A 138 -24.24 -1.23 24.16
C TRP A 138 -24.28 -2.76 23.99
N PHE A 139 -24.02 -3.54 25.04
CA PHE A 139 -23.98 -5.03 24.97
C PHE A 139 -25.08 -5.72 25.79
N GLY A 140 -26.24 -5.07 25.94
CA GLY A 140 -27.41 -5.64 26.60
C GLY A 140 -28.68 -5.51 25.79
N ARG A 141 -28.99 -6.52 24.97
CA ARG A 141 -30.37 -6.86 24.59
C ARG A 141 -30.50 -8.33 24.21
#